data_AF-A0A1V5SVZ8-F1
#
_entry.id   AF-A0A1V5SVZ8-F1
#
_cell.length_a   1.000
_cell.length_b   1.000
_cell.length_c   1.000
_cell.angle_alpha   90.00
_cell.angle_beta   90.00
_cell.angle_gamma   90.00
#
_symmetry.space_group_name_H-M   'P 1'
#
loop_
_entity.id
_entity.type
_entity.pdbx_description
1 polymer ?
#
loop_
_entity_poly.entity_id
_entity_poly.type
_entity_poly.pdbx_seq_one_letter_code
_entity_poly.pdbx_strand_id
1 'polypeptide(L)'
;MKKIISLAIVFSMVLVPAAFAASPWADGKNYGEKTGGKLAYGLTNTVLGWTKIFSTPNDYSTEGKNVWQGVGQGLIDSTVTTFLGAVHLVTFPIPVDIDIPSPVDLTGK
;
A
#
# COMPACT_ATOMS: atom_id res chain seq x y z
N MET A 1 15.46 15.21 -23.29
CA MET A 1 15.12 13.99 -22.53
C MET A 1 15.68 14.00 -21.11
N LYS A 2 16.99 14.21 -20.89
CA LYS A 2 17.61 14.17 -19.53
C LYS A 2 16.96 15.12 -18.52
N LYS A 3 16.65 16.36 -18.94
CA LYS A 3 16.02 17.39 -18.07
C LYS A 3 14.57 17.07 -17.69
N ILE A 4 13.84 16.37 -18.56
CA ILE A 4 12.44 15.99 -18.32
C ILE A 4 12.39 14.81 -17.35
N ILE A 5 13.34 13.87 -17.46
CA ILE A 5 13.52 12.76 -16.52
C ILE A 5 13.96 13.29 -15.14
N SER A 6 14.92 14.21 -15.10
CA SER A 6 15.31 14.85 -13.84
C SER A 6 14.18 15.67 -13.22
N LEU A 7 13.38 16.37 -14.03
CA LEU A 7 12.22 17.11 -13.54
C LEU A 7 11.14 16.17 -13.02
N ALA A 8 10.89 15.04 -13.68
CA ALA A 8 9.96 14.01 -13.21
C ALA A 8 10.43 13.37 -11.89
N ILE A 9 11.74 13.12 -11.74
CA ILE A 9 12.34 12.61 -10.48
C ILE A 9 12.20 13.65 -9.35
N VAL A 10 12.48 14.91 -9.64
CA VAL A 10 12.32 16.00 -8.65
C VAL A 10 10.85 16.21 -8.31
N PHE A 11 9.94 16.13 -9.28
CA PHE A 11 8.50 16.24 -9.04
C PHE A 11 7.98 15.05 -8.21
N SER A 12 8.50 13.83 -8.45
CA SER A 12 8.20 12.65 -7.64
C SER A 12 8.77 12.72 -6.23
N MET A 13 9.80 13.53 -5.97
CA MET A 13 10.34 13.77 -4.62
C MET A 13 9.58 14.89 -3.87
N VAL A 14 9.02 15.86 -4.60
CA VAL A 14 8.28 17.00 -4.02
C VAL A 14 6.82 16.68 -3.72
N LEU A 15 6.25 15.66 -4.38
CA LEU A 15 4.87 15.20 -4.18
C LEU A 15 4.72 14.03 -3.19
N VAL A 16 5.72 13.77 -2.34
CA VAL A 16 5.59 12.82 -1.23
C VAL A 16 5.28 13.59 0.04
N PRO A 17 4.02 13.79 0.44
CA PRO A 17 3.71 14.12 1.82
C PRO A 17 4.30 13.01 2.70
N ALA A 18 5.31 13.36 3.50
CA ALA A 18 5.95 12.51 4.50
C ALA A 18 5.02 12.29 5.71
N ALA A 19 3.83 11.75 5.48
CA ALA A 19 2.84 11.42 6.49
C ALA A 19 2.14 10.09 6.15
N PHE A 20 2.93 9.08 5.80
CA PHE A 20 2.44 7.69 5.77
C PHE A 20 2.54 7.11 7.17
N ALA A 21 1.46 6.54 7.68
CA ALA A 21 1.51 5.77 8.91
C ALA A 21 2.39 4.54 8.66
N ALA A 22 3.43 4.35 9.47
CA ALA A 22 4.27 3.16 9.39
C ALA A 22 3.38 1.91 9.45
N SER A 23 3.58 0.99 8.50
CA SER A 23 2.84 -0.26 8.49
C SER A 23 3.12 -1.06 9.78
N PRO A 24 2.13 -1.74 10.39
CA PRO A 24 2.26 -2.36 11.72
C PRO A 24 3.40 -3.37 11.88
N TRP A 25 3.97 -3.88 10.77
CA TRP A 25 5.14 -4.75 10.84
C TRP A 25 6.42 -4.02 11.31
N ALA A 26 6.47 -2.69 11.19
CA ALA A 26 7.64 -1.87 11.53
C ALA A 26 7.83 -1.69 13.05
N ASP A 27 6.85 -2.08 13.87
CA ASP A 27 6.85 -1.91 15.34
C ASP A 27 7.80 -2.86 16.08
N GLY A 28 8.43 -3.81 15.37
CA GLY A 28 9.41 -4.73 15.96
C GLY A 28 10.63 -4.02 16.56
N LYS A 29 11.10 -4.48 17.71
CA LYS A 29 12.21 -3.87 18.47
C LYS A 29 13.59 -4.37 18.01
N ASN A 30 13.65 -5.59 17.47
CA ASN A 30 14.89 -6.17 16.95
C ASN A 30 14.75 -6.63 15.48
N TYR A 31 15.87 -6.99 14.86
CA TYR A 31 15.92 -7.40 13.45
C TYR A 31 14.93 -8.53 13.13
N GLY A 32 14.93 -9.59 13.94
CA GLY A 32 14.07 -10.76 13.71
C GLY A 32 12.59 -10.42 13.79
N GLU A 33 12.19 -9.59 14.75
CA GLU A 33 10.82 -9.08 14.88
C GLU A 33 10.40 -8.25 13.67
N LYS A 34 11.28 -7.36 13.18
CA LYS A 34 11.01 -6.53 11.99
C LYS A 34 10.89 -7.37 10.71
N THR A 35 11.84 -8.27 10.47
CA THR A 35 11.83 -9.13 9.27
C THR A 35 10.69 -10.15 9.31
N GLY A 36 10.39 -10.70 10.49
CA GLY A 36 9.28 -11.62 10.70
C GLY A 36 7.93 -10.94 10.51
N GLY A 37 7.78 -9.71 11.04
CA GLY A 37 6.62 -8.86 10.79
C GLY A 37 6.45 -8.56 9.30
N LYS A 38 7.53 -8.12 8.62
CA LYS A 38 7.50 -7.77 7.18
C LYS A 38 7.15 -8.99 6.32
N LEU A 39 7.65 -10.17 6.67
CA LEU A 39 7.33 -11.45 6.03
C LEU A 39 5.85 -11.80 6.19
N ALA A 40 5.33 -11.78 7.43
CA ALA A 40 3.94 -12.10 7.70
C ALA A 40 2.99 -11.10 7.01
N TYR A 41 3.31 -9.81 7.06
CA TYR A 41 2.56 -8.75 6.40
C TYR A 41 2.57 -8.93 4.87
N GLY A 42 3.74 -9.15 4.28
CA GLY A 42 3.89 -9.38 2.84
C GLY A 42 3.12 -10.61 2.37
N LEU A 43 3.27 -11.74 3.07
CA LEU A 43 2.57 -12.98 2.76
C LEU A 43 1.04 -12.79 2.85
N THR A 44 0.56 -12.21 3.95
CA THR A 44 -0.87 -11.98 4.17
C THR A 44 -1.47 -11.13 3.05
N ASN A 45 -0.85 -9.99 2.74
CA ASN A 45 -1.38 -9.08 1.73
C ASN A 45 -1.24 -9.63 0.30
N THR A 46 -0.20 -10.43 0.02
CA THR A 46 -0.08 -11.12 -1.28
C THR A 46 -1.21 -12.13 -1.48
N VAL A 47 -1.52 -12.92 -0.44
CA VAL A 47 -2.49 -14.03 -0.55
C VAL A 47 -3.93 -13.55 -0.37
N LEU A 48 -4.15 -12.54 0.46
CA LEU A 48 -5.48 -12.08 0.85
C LEU A 48 -5.84 -10.68 0.32
N GLY A 49 -4.94 -9.99 -0.38
CA GLY A 49 -5.20 -8.66 -0.93
C GLY A 49 -6.45 -8.60 -1.82
N TRP A 50 -6.71 -9.68 -2.58
CA TRP A 50 -7.90 -9.79 -3.45
C TRP A 50 -9.24 -9.66 -2.71
N THR A 51 -9.28 -9.96 -1.41
CA THR A 51 -10.50 -9.87 -0.61
C THR A 51 -11.03 -8.44 -0.49
N LYS A 52 -10.18 -7.43 -0.75
CA LYS A 52 -10.56 -6.01 -0.81
C LYS A 52 -11.64 -5.70 -1.84
N ILE A 53 -11.79 -6.53 -2.89
CA ILE A 53 -12.90 -6.43 -3.85
C ILE A 53 -14.27 -6.52 -3.15
N PHE A 54 -14.35 -7.27 -2.05
CA PHE A 54 -15.59 -7.51 -1.32
C PHE A 54 -15.64 -6.74 0.00
N SER A 55 -14.52 -6.62 0.71
CA SER A 55 -14.50 -5.93 2.00
C SER A 55 -14.67 -4.41 1.83
N THR A 56 -14.00 -3.78 0.85
CA THR A 56 -14.06 -2.33 0.67
C THR A 56 -15.48 -1.82 0.36
N PRO A 57 -16.28 -2.44 -0.52
CA PRO A 57 -17.70 -2.06 -0.69
C PRO A 57 -18.54 -2.21 0.58
N ASN A 58 -18.27 -3.26 1.36
CA ASN A 58 -18.97 -3.51 2.62
C ASN A 58 -18.61 -2.43 3.66
N ASP A 59 -17.34 -2.05 3.76
CA ASP A 59 -16.87 -0.96 4.62
C ASP A 59 -17.51 0.38 4.20
N TYR A 60 -17.62 0.65 2.91
CA TYR A 60 -18.33 1.84 2.41
C TYR A 60 -19.82 1.80 2.78
N SER A 61 -20.46 0.64 2.71
CA SER A 61 -21.86 0.50 3.11
C SER A 61 -22.07 0.74 4.60
N THR A 62 -21.20 0.22 5.46
CA THR A 62 -21.31 0.37 6.92
C THR A 62 -21.02 1.79 7.38
N GLU A 63 -20.14 2.51 6.66
CA GLU A 63 -19.81 3.91 6.90
C GLU A 63 -20.83 4.90 6.28
N GLY A 64 -21.90 4.41 5.65
CA GLY A 64 -22.92 5.25 4.99
C GLY A 64 -22.41 5.99 3.75
N LYS A 65 -21.31 5.52 3.16
CA LYS A 65 -20.72 6.03 1.91
C LYS A 65 -21.38 5.39 0.68
N ASN A 66 -21.05 5.90 -0.50
CA ASN A 66 -21.56 5.34 -1.75
C ASN A 66 -20.91 3.97 -2.04
N VAL A 67 -21.71 2.91 -2.00
CA VAL A 67 -21.26 1.52 -2.25
C VAL A 67 -20.61 1.34 -3.62
N TRP A 68 -21.09 2.04 -4.66
CA TRP A 68 -20.50 1.96 -6.01
C TRP A 68 -19.10 2.58 -6.06
N GLN A 69 -18.83 3.62 -5.27
CA GLN A 69 -17.46 4.10 -5.07
C GLN A 69 -16.61 3.04 -4.37
N GLY A 70 -17.18 2.34 -3.39
CA GLY A 70 -16.53 1.22 -2.71
C GLY A 70 -16.17 0.05 -3.64
N VAL A 71 -16.97 -0.23 -4.68
CA VAL A 71 -16.64 -1.24 -5.71
C VAL A 71 -15.41 -0.82 -6.53
N GLY A 72 -15.38 0.43 -7.01
CA GLY A 72 -14.22 0.95 -7.72
C GLY A 72 -12.97 0.97 -6.84
N GLN A 73 -13.11 1.43 -5.59
CA GLN A 73 -12.03 1.45 -4.62
C GLN A 73 -11.54 0.04 -4.28
N GLY A 74 -12.44 -0.94 -4.12
CA GLY A 74 -12.08 -2.32 -3.79
C GLY A 74 -11.23 -3.00 -4.86
N LEU A 75 -11.46 -2.72 -6.14
CA LEU A 75 -10.61 -3.22 -7.24
C LEU A 75 -9.19 -2.64 -7.17
N ILE A 76 -9.10 -1.35 -6.88
CA ILE A 76 -7.85 -0.62 -6.76
C ILE A 76 -7.07 -1.09 -5.52
N ASP A 77 -7.72 -1.10 -4.37
CA ASP A 77 -7.19 -1.59 -3.10
C ASP A 77 -6.71 -3.04 -3.22
N SER A 78 -7.48 -3.89 -3.90
CA SER A 78 -7.11 -5.29 -4.14
C SER A 78 -5.80 -5.41 -4.91
N THR A 79 -5.71 -4.71 -6.04
CA THR A 79 -4.54 -4.77 -6.92
C THR A 79 -3.29 -4.28 -6.18
N VAL A 80 -3.42 -3.14 -5.51
CA VAL A 80 -2.29 -2.50 -4.84
C VAL A 80 -1.91 -3.24 -3.56
N THR A 81 -2.85 -3.62 -2.69
CA THR A 81 -2.54 -4.44 -1.51
C THR A 81 -1.80 -5.73 -1.89
N THR A 82 -2.24 -6.40 -2.96
CA THR A 82 -1.60 -7.63 -3.45
C THR A 82 -0.17 -7.37 -3.95
N PHE A 83 0.01 -6.35 -4.81
CA PHE A 83 1.30 -6.02 -5.38
C PHE A 83 2.30 -5.58 -4.30
N LEU A 84 1.86 -4.75 -3.37
CA LEU A 84 2.67 -4.26 -2.25
C LEU A 84 2.99 -5.37 -1.26
N GLY A 85 2.04 -6.27 -1.02
CA GLY A 85 2.29 -7.51 -0.29
C GLY A 85 3.44 -8.30 -0.91
N ALA A 86 3.45 -8.45 -2.23
CA ALA A 86 4.51 -9.18 -2.94
C ALA A 86 5.86 -8.46 -2.82
N VAL A 87 5.87 -7.12 -2.91
CA VAL A 87 7.09 -6.32 -2.68
C VAL A 87 7.61 -6.53 -1.26
N HIS A 88 6.77 -6.44 -0.23
CA HIS A 88 7.19 -6.73 1.15
C HIS A 88 7.66 -8.17 1.34
N LEU A 89 7.01 -9.13 0.67
CA LEU A 89 7.37 -10.55 0.73
C LEU A 89 8.73 -10.84 0.08
N VAL A 90 9.11 -10.16 -0.99
CA VAL A 90 10.44 -10.32 -1.63
C VAL A 90 11.51 -9.55 -0.86
N THR A 91 11.15 -8.43 -0.26
CA THR A 91 12.08 -7.51 0.43
C THR A 91 12.12 -7.71 1.95
N PHE A 92 11.47 -8.76 2.47
CA PHE A 92 11.38 -9.03 3.91
C PHE A 92 12.72 -9.16 4.65
N PRO A 93 13.82 -9.68 4.06
CA PRO A 93 15.10 -9.78 4.75
C PRO A 93 15.79 -8.42 4.89
N ILE A 94 15.29 -7.40 4.21
CA ILE A 94 15.79 -6.03 4.28
C ILE A 94 14.76 -5.25 5.12
N PRO A 95 14.96 -5.09 6.44
CA PRO A 95 14.05 -4.37 7.34
C PRO A 95 14.21 -2.84 7.19
N VAL A 96 14.33 -2.40 5.94
CA VAL A 96 14.25 -1.00 5.55
C VAL A 96 12.81 -0.78 5.08
N ASP A 97 12.23 0.33 5.50
CA ASP A 97 10.93 0.75 4.99
C ASP A 97 11.10 1.04 3.49
N ILE A 98 10.37 0.30 2.66
CA ILE A 98 10.34 0.56 1.23
C ILE A 98 9.04 1.31 1.03
N ASP A 99 9.17 2.62 0.85
CA ASP A 99 8.04 3.49 0.56
C ASP A 99 7.35 2.99 -0.70
N ILE A 100 6.10 2.65 -0.51
CA ILE A 100 5.33 1.88 -1.45
C ILE A 100 4.24 2.83 -1.97
N PRO A 101 4.16 3.07 -3.29
CA PRO A 101 3.23 4.03 -3.85
C PRO A 101 1.79 3.58 -3.60
N SER A 102 0.96 4.52 -3.14
CA SER A 102 -0.45 4.26 -2.87
C SER A 102 -1.22 3.94 -4.16
N PRO A 103 -2.36 3.24 -4.06
CA PRO A 103 -3.29 3.14 -5.17
C PRO A 103 -3.77 4.52 -5.61
N VAL A 104 -4.06 4.67 -6.91
CA VAL A 104 -4.62 5.89 -7.48
C VAL A 104 -5.97 6.16 -6.81
N ASP A 105 -6.03 7.20 -5.99
CA ASP A 105 -7.28 7.68 -5.39
C ASP A 105 -8.13 8.34 -6.50
N LEU A 106 -9.25 7.70 -6.84
CA LEU A 106 -10.19 8.21 -7.84
C LEU A 106 -11.20 9.20 -7.24
N THR A 107 -11.12 9.51 -5.96
CA THR A 107 -12.11 10.38 -5.30
C THR A 107 -11.95 11.87 -5.62
N GLY A 108 -10.86 12.26 -6.30
CA GLY A 108 -10.73 13.58 -6.93
C GLY A 108 -10.98 14.76 -5.97
N LYS A 109 -10.61 14.62 -4.70
CA LYS A 109 -10.59 15.72 -3.73
C LYS A 109 -9.22 16.38 -3.66
#